data_AF-A0A7C0V1X5-F1
#
_entry.id   AF-A0A7C0V1X5-F1
#
_cell.length_a   1.000
_cell.length_b   1.000
_cell.length_c   1.000
_cell.angle_alpha   90.00
_cell.angle_beta   90.00
_cell.angle_gamma   90.00
#
_symmetry.space_group_name_H-M   'P 1'
#
loop_
_entity.id
_entity.type
_entity.pdbx_description
1 polymer ?
#
loop_
_entity_poly.entity_id
_entity_poly.type
_entity_poly.pdbx_seq_one_letter_code
_entity_poly.pdbx_strand_id
1 'polypeptide(L)'
;MNTRKLVQQLVVIAGVGIFYSLIFSCAPHYSPIFPGLDVLVKEKVDLIRGKRIGILSNRTAISSDGKHIVNVLTAIPEVTVTTLINLEYGKQTERTDSVKAQIDSTTGITTYILHCNSRKLPSEMLQNVDALIFDLQDIGVRFSNDLRVMILAMEATANKGIEFIVLDRPNPLTGAIVEGPVLQPEFKSPLGLLSIPIRHGMTMGELALYING
;
A
#
# COMPACT_ATOMS: atom_id res chain seq x y z
N MET A 1 -32.42 -44.29 53.04
CA MET A 1 -31.43 -43.59 53.88
C MET A 1 -30.08 -44.28 53.69
N ASN A 2 -29.06 -43.45 53.50
CA ASN A 2 -27.73 -43.72 52.93
C ASN A 2 -26.98 -44.93 53.52
N THR A 3 -26.40 -45.76 52.65
CA THR A 3 -25.50 -46.87 52.96
C THR A 3 -24.13 -46.35 53.38
N ARG A 4 -23.83 -46.42 54.67
CA ARG A 4 -22.49 -46.24 55.24
C ARG A 4 -21.95 -47.57 55.75
N LYS A 5 -20.65 -47.77 55.44
CA LYS A 5 -19.67 -48.78 55.91
C LYS A 5 -19.54 -50.05 55.07
N LEU A 6 -18.43 -50.13 54.34
CA LEU A 6 -17.38 -51.11 54.63
C LEU A 6 -16.04 -50.60 54.08
N VAL A 7 -15.01 -50.71 54.92
CA VAL A 7 -13.61 -50.36 54.70
C VAL A 7 -12.92 -51.56 54.09
N GLN A 8 -12.06 -51.40 53.08
CA GLN A 8 -10.71 -51.98 53.06
C GLN A 8 -9.90 -51.52 51.85
N GLN A 9 -8.62 -51.30 52.13
CA GLN A 9 -7.61 -50.58 51.35
C GLN A 9 -7.17 -51.33 50.09
N LEU A 10 -6.76 -50.59 49.06
CA LEU A 10 -5.54 -50.93 48.33
C LEU A 10 -4.86 -49.66 47.81
N VAL A 11 -3.58 -49.50 48.14
CA VAL A 11 -2.66 -48.48 47.65
C VAL A 11 -1.58 -49.20 46.83
N VAL A 12 -1.29 -48.72 45.62
CA VAL A 12 0.00 -48.93 44.93
C VAL A 12 0.40 -47.61 44.23
N ILE A 13 1.70 -47.29 44.29
CA ILE A 13 2.35 -45.96 44.16
C ILE A 13 3.35 -45.93 42.98
N ALA A 14 3.46 -44.78 42.29
CA ALA A 14 4.69 -44.09 41.78
C ALA A 14 4.25 -42.87 40.92
N GLY A 15 4.51 -41.57 41.16
CA GLY A 15 5.78 -40.83 41.40
C GLY A 15 6.59 -40.75 40.10
N VAL A 16 6.76 -39.67 39.31
CA VAL A 16 6.79 -38.20 39.49
C VAL A 16 6.54 -37.53 38.11
N GLY A 17 5.89 -36.36 38.05
CA GLY A 17 6.27 -35.34 37.05
C GLY A 17 5.18 -34.70 36.16
N ILE A 18 4.77 -33.50 36.57
CA ILE A 18 4.42 -32.33 35.72
C ILE A 18 3.00 -32.27 35.12
N PHE A 19 2.21 -31.47 35.83
CA PHE A 19 1.05 -30.67 35.42
C PHE A 19 1.28 -29.97 34.06
N TYR A 20 0.50 -30.27 33.00
CA TYR A 20 0.36 -29.33 31.87
C TYR A 20 -1.01 -29.45 31.17
N SER A 21 -1.83 -28.41 31.40
CA SER A 21 -2.61 -27.66 30.40
C SER A 21 -3.51 -28.45 29.44
N LEU A 22 -4.80 -28.52 29.78
CA LEU A 22 -5.89 -28.49 28.80
C LEU A 22 -6.36 -27.04 28.64
N ILE A 23 -5.58 -26.24 27.91
CA ILE A 23 -6.06 -25.01 27.27
C ILE A 23 -5.79 -25.19 25.78
N PHE A 24 -6.74 -25.77 25.07
CA PHE A 24 -6.74 -25.71 23.61
C PHE A 24 -6.98 -24.26 23.21
N SER A 25 -5.89 -23.62 22.82
CA SER A 25 -5.79 -22.26 22.32
C SER A 25 -6.77 -22.06 21.15
N CYS A 26 -7.82 -21.30 21.38
CA CYS A 26 -8.56 -20.64 20.30
C CYS A 26 -7.76 -19.39 19.90
N ALA A 27 -6.58 -19.59 19.30
CA ALA A 27 -5.88 -18.49 18.66
C ALA A 27 -6.66 -18.10 17.40
N PRO A 28 -7.06 -16.83 17.23
CA PRO A 28 -7.68 -16.40 15.99
C PRO A 28 -6.70 -16.66 14.84
N HIS A 29 -7.11 -17.49 13.88
CA HIS A 29 -6.36 -17.75 12.67
C HIS A 29 -6.45 -16.51 11.78
N TYR A 30 -5.54 -15.55 11.97
CA TYR A 30 -5.43 -14.41 11.05
C TYR A 30 -4.89 -14.93 9.73
N SER A 31 -5.71 -14.89 8.69
CA SER A 31 -5.22 -15.13 7.33
C SER A 31 -4.22 -14.03 7.00
N PRO A 32 -3.02 -14.36 6.51
CA PRO A 32 -2.03 -13.37 6.12
C PRO A 32 -2.61 -12.48 5.02
N ILE A 33 -2.44 -11.17 5.17
CA ILE A 33 -2.84 -10.18 4.16
C ILE A 33 -1.65 -9.99 3.23
N PHE A 34 -1.88 -10.11 1.92
CA PHE A 34 -0.88 -9.85 0.90
C PHE A 34 -1.11 -8.45 0.31
N PRO A 35 -0.14 -7.53 0.40
CA PRO A 35 -0.18 -6.26 -0.31
C PRO A 35 -0.37 -6.42 -1.82
N GLY A 36 -0.85 -5.37 -2.49
CA GLY A 36 -1.09 -5.39 -3.93
C GLY A 36 0.13 -5.77 -4.77
N LEU A 37 1.35 -5.45 -4.31
CA LEU A 37 2.59 -5.88 -4.97
C LEU A 37 2.76 -7.40 -4.99
N ASP A 38 2.53 -8.05 -3.86
CA ASP A 38 2.66 -9.50 -3.73
C ASP A 38 1.59 -10.22 -4.57
N VAL A 39 0.36 -9.69 -4.57
CA VAL A 39 -0.74 -10.19 -5.42
C VAL A 39 -0.43 -9.99 -6.90
N LEU A 40 0.10 -8.82 -7.29
CA LEU A 40 0.47 -8.53 -8.68
C LEU A 40 1.45 -9.57 -9.22
N VAL A 41 2.54 -9.80 -8.50
CA VAL A 41 3.62 -10.70 -8.94
C VAL A 41 3.14 -12.14 -8.99
N LYS A 42 2.36 -12.57 -7.99
CA LYS A 42 1.94 -13.97 -7.86
C LYS A 42 0.79 -14.34 -8.80
N GLU A 43 -0.14 -13.42 -9.03
CA GLU A 43 -1.45 -13.77 -9.62
C GLU A 43 -1.85 -12.89 -10.82
N LYS A 44 -1.25 -11.71 -10.99
CA LYS A 44 -1.73 -10.70 -11.95
C LYS A 44 -0.62 -10.09 -12.82
N VAL A 45 0.50 -10.78 -13.00
CA VAL A 45 1.65 -10.26 -13.78
C VAL A 45 1.28 -9.94 -15.23
N ASP A 46 0.26 -10.61 -15.77
CA ASP A 46 -0.27 -10.35 -17.12
C ASP A 46 -0.77 -8.91 -17.30
N LEU A 47 -1.15 -8.21 -16.22
CA LEU A 47 -1.54 -6.80 -16.27
C LEU A 47 -0.39 -5.86 -16.68
N ILE A 48 0.86 -6.28 -16.46
CA ILE A 48 2.05 -5.43 -16.69
C ILE A 48 3.00 -6.01 -17.74
N ARG A 49 2.75 -7.22 -18.23
CA ARG A 49 3.60 -7.88 -19.23
C ARG A 49 3.60 -7.10 -20.55
N GLY A 50 4.79 -6.87 -21.11
CA GLY A 50 4.95 -6.21 -22.41
C GLY A 50 4.62 -4.71 -22.44
N LYS A 51 4.30 -4.12 -21.28
CA LYS A 51 4.08 -2.67 -21.13
C LYS A 51 5.34 -1.99 -20.62
N ARG A 52 5.53 -0.71 -20.99
CA ARG A 52 6.50 0.16 -20.36
C ARG A 52 5.93 0.67 -19.04
N ILE A 53 6.50 0.21 -17.93
CA ILE A 53 5.99 0.47 -16.59
C ILE A 53 6.68 1.69 -15.99
N GLY A 54 5.87 2.67 -15.61
CA GLY A 54 6.24 3.72 -14.66
C GLY A 54 5.86 3.28 -13.24
N ILE A 55 6.68 3.62 -12.26
CA ILE A 55 6.41 3.34 -10.84
C ILE A 55 6.38 4.66 -10.09
N LEU A 56 5.29 4.95 -9.39
CA LEU A 56 5.17 6.05 -8.43
C LEU A 56 5.13 5.47 -7.02
N SER A 57 6.23 5.65 -6.28
CA SER A 57 6.44 4.99 -4.99
C SER A 57 7.32 5.79 -4.04
N ASN A 58 7.57 5.22 -2.86
CA ASN A 58 8.57 5.68 -1.90
C ASN A 58 9.13 4.46 -1.14
N ARG A 59 9.91 4.69 -0.07
CA ARG A 59 10.49 3.63 0.76
C ARG A 59 9.51 2.62 1.36
N THR A 60 8.21 2.88 1.37
CA THR A 60 7.17 2.00 1.91
C THR A 60 6.72 0.92 0.93
N ALA A 61 7.10 1.05 -0.35
CA ALA A 61 6.75 0.13 -1.43
C ALA A 61 7.60 -1.16 -1.37
N ILE A 62 7.44 -1.90 -0.28
CA ILE A 62 8.18 -3.11 0.06
C ILE A 62 7.23 -4.33 -0.05
N SER A 63 7.72 -5.43 -0.63
CA SER A 63 7.04 -6.72 -0.70
C SER A 63 7.11 -7.50 0.62
N SER A 64 6.37 -8.62 0.73
CA SER A 64 6.45 -9.48 1.91
C SER A 64 7.87 -10.00 2.22
N ASP A 65 8.70 -10.09 1.18
CA ASP A 65 10.08 -10.58 1.26
C ASP A 65 11.10 -9.45 1.55
N GLY A 66 10.64 -8.24 1.85
CA GLY A 66 11.51 -7.12 2.20
C GLY A 66 12.20 -6.44 1.02
N LYS A 67 11.72 -6.66 -0.21
CA LYS A 67 12.29 -6.05 -1.43
C LYS A 67 11.46 -4.86 -1.89
N HIS A 68 12.13 -3.79 -2.32
CA HIS A 68 11.46 -2.64 -2.92
C HIS A 68 10.85 -3.00 -4.28
N ILE A 69 9.69 -2.43 -4.61
CA ILE A 69 8.95 -2.68 -5.85
C ILE A 69 9.82 -2.63 -7.10
N VAL A 70 10.74 -1.67 -7.21
CA VAL A 70 11.63 -1.56 -8.37
C VAL A 70 12.49 -2.81 -8.57
N ASN A 71 13.03 -3.37 -7.48
CA ASN A 71 13.84 -4.59 -7.51
C ASN A 71 12.97 -5.82 -7.79
N VAL A 72 11.72 -5.81 -7.32
CA VAL A 72 10.77 -6.91 -7.56
C VAL A 72 10.40 -6.96 -9.04
N LEU A 73 9.99 -5.82 -9.62
CA LEU A 73 9.51 -5.77 -11.00
C LEU A 73 10.63 -5.91 -12.03
N THR A 74 11.81 -5.34 -11.78
CA THR A 74 12.97 -5.49 -12.68
C THR A 74 13.55 -6.91 -12.71
N ALA A 75 13.26 -7.73 -11.70
CA ALA A 75 13.65 -9.14 -11.68
C ALA A 75 12.75 -10.04 -12.55
N ILE A 76 11.65 -9.51 -13.10
CA ILE A 76 10.71 -10.25 -13.95
C ILE A 76 11.10 -10.02 -15.42
N PRO A 77 11.56 -11.04 -16.17
CA PRO A 77 12.10 -10.86 -17.53
C PRO A 77 11.14 -10.21 -18.54
N GLU A 78 9.83 -10.42 -18.39
CA GLU A 78 8.81 -9.92 -19.32
C GLU A 78 8.24 -8.54 -18.94
N VAL A 79 8.79 -7.89 -17.90
CA VAL A 79 8.37 -6.58 -17.41
C VAL A 79 9.46 -5.54 -17.70
N THR A 80 9.07 -4.45 -18.35
CA THR A 80 10.00 -3.35 -18.66
C THR A 80 9.69 -2.15 -17.77
N VAL A 81 10.50 -1.93 -16.74
CA VAL A 81 10.43 -0.71 -15.93
C VAL A 81 11.22 0.39 -16.64
N THR A 82 10.56 1.48 -17.03
CA THR A 82 11.21 2.60 -17.73
C THR A 82 11.42 3.81 -16.84
N THR A 83 10.53 4.00 -15.86
CA THR A 83 10.48 5.21 -15.05
C THR A 83 10.22 4.88 -13.58
N LEU A 84 10.99 5.50 -12.69
CA LEU A 84 10.75 5.51 -11.24
C LEU A 84 10.53 6.95 -10.77
N ILE A 85 9.38 7.20 -10.15
CA ILE A 85 9.00 8.50 -9.58
C ILE A 85 8.99 8.31 -8.06
N ASN A 86 10.04 8.81 -7.40
CA ASN A 86 10.16 8.75 -5.95
C ASN A 86 9.45 9.95 -5.32
N LEU A 87 8.45 9.67 -4.48
CA LEU A 87 7.78 10.70 -3.69
C LEU A 87 8.64 11.11 -2.50
N GLU A 88 8.92 12.42 -2.40
CA GLU A 88 9.68 12.99 -1.29
C GLU A 88 8.80 13.91 -0.42
N TYR A 89 8.91 13.73 0.90
CA TYR A 89 8.25 14.57 1.89
C TYR A 89 9.24 15.61 2.40
N GLY A 90 8.87 16.88 2.31
CA GLY A 90 9.73 17.97 2.79
C GLY A 90 9.56 19.23 1.94
N LYS A 91 10.25 20.28 2.37
CA LYS A 91 10.32 21.52 1.60
C LYS A 91 11.39 21.38 0.54
N GLN A 92 11.01 21.54 -0.72
CA GLN A 92 11.95 21.68 -1.82
C GLN A 92 12.98 22.79 -1.45
N THR A 93 14.24 22.40 -1.26
CA THR A 93 15.32 23.30 -0.84
C THR A 93 15.84 24.14 -1.99
N GLU A 94 15.71 23.65 -3.23
CA GLU A 94 16.12 24.33 -4.46
C GLU A 94 14.91 24.69 -5.33
N ARG A 95 14.64 25.99 -5.50
CA ARG A 95 13.61 26.52 -6.43
C ARG A 95 14.10 26.46 -7.87
N THR A 96 14.46 25.27 -8.36
CA THR A 96 14.60 25.05 -9.79
C THR A 96 13.30 24.46 -10.29
N ASP A 97 12.58 25.21 -11.13
CA ASP A 97 11.32 24.77 -11.76
C ASP A 97 11.54 23.62 -12.77
N SER A 98 12.78 23.17 -12.97
CA SER A 98 13.12 22.07 -13.87
C SER A 98 12.93 20.70 -13.20
N VAL A 99 12.27 19.81 -13.92
CA VAL A 99 12.20 18.38 -13.58
C VAL A 99 13.61 17.79 -13.67
N LYS A 100 14.21 17.45 -12.53
CA LYS A 100 15.51 16.76 -12.50
C LYS A 100 15.28 15.27 -12.71
N ALA A 101 15.89 14.72 -13.76
CA ALA A 101 15.91 13.31 -14.08
C ALA A 101 17.31 12.75 -13.85
N GLN A 102 17.40 11.53 -13.33
CA GLN A 102 18.64 10.77 -13.24
C GLN A 102 18.44 9.43 -13.95
N ILE A 103 19.32 9.09 -14.88
CA ILE A 103 19.27 7.79 -15.57
C ILE A 103 20.26 6.86 -14.88
N ASP A 104 19.77 5.71 -14.43
CA ASP A 104 20.65 4.65 -13.96
C ASP A 104 21.33 3.98 -15.16
N SER A 105 22.66 4.05 -15.23
CA SER A 105 23.42 3.56 -16.40
C SER A 105 23.42 2.04 -16.52
N THR A 106 23.05 1.31 -15.47
CA THR A 106 23.03 -0.16 -15.45
C THR A 106 21.68 -0.69 -15.92
N THR A 107 20.59 -0.09 -15.45
CA THR A 107 19.22 -0.54 -15.70
C THR A 107 18.52 0.26 -16.81
N GLY A 108 19.01 1.46 -17.14
CA GLY A 108 18.35 2.38 -18.07
C GLY A 108 17.11 3.06 -17.50
N ILE A 109 16.76 2.82 -16.23
CA ILE A 109 15.59 3.40 -15.58
C ILE A 109 15.81 4.90 -15.37
N THR A 110 14.86 5.70 -15.84
CA THR A 110 14.85 7.14 -15.55
C THR A 110 14.17 7.39 -14.22
N THR A 111 14.89 7.96 -13.28
CA THR A 111 14.42 8.29 -11.94
C THR A 111 14.12 9.77 -11.82
N TYR A 112 12.96 10.08 -11.25
CA TYR A 112 12.49 11.42 -10.93
C TYR A 112 12.21 11.54 -9.44
N ILE A 113 12.34 12.76 -8.93
CA ILE A 113 11.84 13.13 -7.61
C ILE A 113 10.56 13.94 -7.80
N LEU A 114 9.48 13.50 -7.17
CA LEU A 114 8.24 14.25 -7.08
C LEU A 114 8.09 14.73 -5.64
N HIS A 115 8.11 16.05 -5.43
CA HIS A 115 7.83 16.59 -4.10
C HIS A 115 6.34 16.50 -3.79
N CYS A 116 6.02 16.11 -2.56
CA CYS A 116 4.64 15.96 -2.12
C CYS A 116 3.84 17.27 -2.16
N ASN A 117 4.50 18.44 -2.27
CA ASN A 117 3.88 19.76 -2.42
C ASN A 117 3.58 20.15 -3.89
N SER A 118 3.92 19.29 -4.87
CA SER A 118 3.67 19.51 -6.30
C SER A 118 2.18 19.69 -6.59
N ARG A 119 1.85 20.59 -7.52
CA ARG A 119 0.47 20.89 -7.93
C ARG A 119 -0.03 20.03 -9.10
N LYS A 120 0.87 19.32 -9.77
CA LYS A 120 0.59 18.41 -10.90
C LYS A 120 1.69 17.37 -10.99
N LEU A 121 1.41 16.24 -11.65
CA LEU A 121 2.44 15.32 -12.11
C LEU A 121 3.01 15.84 -13.45
N PRO A 122 4.31 16.20 -13.55
CA PRO A 122 4.89 16.70 -14.79
C PRO A 122 4.78 15.68 -15.93
N SER A 123 4.41 16.16 -17.11
CA SER A 123 4.15 15.31 -18.28
C SER A 123 5.38 14.55 -18.75
N GLU A 124 6.56 15.10 -18.50
CA GLU A 124 7.88 14.55 -18.78
C GLU A 124 8.08 13.21 -18.07
N MET A 125 7.54 13.06 -16.85
CA MET A 125 7.63 11.82 -16.06
C MET A 125 6.79 10.67 -16.63
N LEU A 126 5.97 10.93 -17.66
CA LEU A 126 5.06 9.97 -18.28
C LEU A 126 5.36 9.70 -19.77
N GLN A 127 6.46 10.22 -20.31
CA GLN A 127 6.72 10.16 -21.76
C GLN A 127 6.93 8.72 -22.30
N ASN A 128 7.53 7.85 -21.48
CA ASN A 128 7.85 6.47 -21.87
C ASN A 128 7.13 5.44 -20.99
N VAL A 129 5.87 5.72 -20.65
CA VAL A 129 5.06 4.92 -19.73
C VAL A 129 3.73 4.56 -20.41
N ASP A 130 3.42 3.27 -20.48
CA ASP A 130 2.13 2.74 -20.95
C ASP A 130 1.17 2.49 -19.77
N ALA A 131 1.73 2.09 -18.62
CA ALA A 131 1.01 1.95 -17.37
C ALA A 131 1.81 2.53 -16.19
N LEU A 132 1.18 3.37 -15.38
CA LEU A 132 1.73 3.91 -14.14
C LEU A 132 1.21 3.10 -12.96
N ILE A 133 2.13 2.45 -12.25
CA ILE A 133 1.86 1.76 -11.00
C ILE A 133 2.00 2.74 -9.83
N PHE A 134 0.98 2.80 -8.98
CA PHE A 134 0.99 3.52 -7.71
C PHE A 134 1.15 2.53 -6.56
N ASP A 135 2.23 2.65 -5.79
CA ASP A 135 2.49 1.83 -4.61
C ASP A 135 3.03 2.70 -3.46
N LEU A 136 2.11 3.14 -2.59
CA LEU A 136 2.40 3.96 -1.42
C LEU A 136 1.55 3.51 -0.24
N GLN A 137 2.16 3.38 0.94
CA GLN A 137 1.42 3.17 2.18
C GLN A 137 0.84 4.50 2.70
N ASP A 138 -0.46 4.69 2.50
CA ASP A 138 -1.20 5.83 3.04
C ASP A 138 -1.45 5.72 4.56
N ILE A 139 -1.88 6.83 5.17
CA ILE A 139 -2.14 6.99 6.61
C ILE A 139 -3.64 7.00 6.98
N GLY A 140 -4.57 6.92 6.02
CA GLY A 140 -6.01 6.76 6.27
C GLY A 140 -6.77 8.04 6.61
N VAL A 141 -6.20 9.21 6.27
CA VAL A 141 -6.82 10.51 6.50
C VAL A 141 -6.87 11.38 5.26
N ARG A 142 -7.92 12.20 5.15
CA ARG A 142 -8.21 13.04 3.97
C ARG A 142 -7.09 14.00 3.57
N PHE A 143 -6.29 14.47 4.51
CA PHE A 143 -5.20 15.42 4.28
C PHE A 143 -3.83 14.74 4.06
N SER A 144 -3.86 13.46 3.70
CA SER A 144 -2.66 12.75 3.26
C SER A 144 -2.09 13.32 1.97
N ASN A 145 -0.77 13.47 1.93
CA ASN A 145 -0.06 13.81 0.72
C ASN A 145 -0.14 12.68 -0.32
N ASP A 146 -0.25 11.42 0.11
CA ASP A 146 -0.26 10.27 -0.79
C ASP A 146 -1.57 10.18 -1.55
N LEU A 147 -2.70 10.44 -0.86
CA LEU A 147 -4.01 10.63 -1.49
C LEU A 147 -3.97 11.77 -2.51
N ARG A 148 -3.37 12.90 -2.14
CA ARG A 148 -3.23 14.03 -3.06
C ARG A 148 -2.44 13.65 -4.31
N VAL A 149 -1.30 13.00 -4.14
CA VAL A 149 -0.43 12.58 -5.24
C VAL A 149 -1.12 11.54 -6.13
N MET A 150 -1.89 10.62 -5.55
CA MET A 150 -2.70 9.67 -6.31
C MET A 150 -3.70 10.40 -7.21
N ILE A 151 -4.45 11.38 -6.68
CA ILE A 151 -5.41 12.16 -7.48
C ILE A 151 -4.72 12.87 -8.66
N LEU A 152 -3.57 13.51 -8.41
CA LEU A 152 -2.80 14.19 -9.46
C LEU A 152 -2.26 13.22 -10.52
N ALA A 153 -1.86 12.01 -10.11
CA ALA A 153 -1.36 10.99 -11.01
C ALA A 153 -2.49 10.36 -11.84
N MET A 154 -3.65 10.10 -11.24
CA MET A 154 -4.86 9.65 -11.93
C MET A 154 -5.30 10.66 -13.00
N GLU A 155 -5.35 11.95 -12.66
CA GLU A 155 -5.68 13.02 -13.61
C GLU A 155 -4.67 13.09 -14.77
N ALA A 156 -3.37 13.04 -14.46
CA ALA A 156 -2.32 13.13 -15.48
C ALA A 156 -2.28 11.92 -16.42
N THR A 157 -2.56 10.72 -15.91
CA THR A 157 -2.59 9.48 -16.69
C THR A 157 -3.84 9.37 -17.55
N ALA A 158 -5.00 9.73 -17.01
CA ALA A 158 -6.26 9.80 -17.76
C ALA A 158 -6.14 10.75 -18.97
N ASN A 159 -5.54 11.92 -18.79
CA ASN A 159 -5.32 12.90 -19.88
C ASN A 159 -4.40 12.40 -21.00
N LYS A 160 -3.63 11.32 -20.77
CA LYS A 160 -2.68 10.75 -21.73
C LYS A 160 -3.09 9.36 -22.24
N GLY A 161 -4.20 8.81 -21.76
CA GLY A 161 -4.58 7.42 -22.05
C GLY A 161 -3.59 6.39 -21.48
N ILE A 162 -2.87 6.74 -20.41
CA ILE A 162 -1.96 5.84 -19.70
C ILE A 162 -2.78 5.08 -18.65
N GLU A 163 -2.59 3.77 -18.58
CA GLU A 163 -3.27 2.95 -17.57
C GLU A 163 -2.74 3.27 -16.17
N PHE A 164 -3.64 3.39 -15.19
CA PHE A 164 -3.27 3.64 -13.80
C PHE A 164 -3.60 2.42 -12.95
N ILE A 165 -2.57 1.84 -12.31
CA ILE A 165 -2.68 0.60 -11.54
C ILE A 165 -2.36 0.91 -10.08
N VAL A 166 -3.32 0.71 -9.18
CA VAL A 166 -3.10 0.88 -7.73
C VAL A 166 -2.73 -0.47 -7.12
N LEU A 167 -1.55 -0.56 -6.53
CA LEU A 167 -1.16 -1.71 -5.70
C LEU A 167 -1.64 -1.43 -4.28
N ASP A 168 -2.84 -1.92 -4.01
CA ASP A 168 -3.54 -1.54 -2.80
C ASP A 168 -2.83 -2.01 -1.54
N ARG A 169 -2.93 -1.19 -0.49
CA ARG A 169 -2.36 -1.46 0.83
C ARG A 169 -3.40 -1.25 1.91
N PRO A 170 -3.32 -1.98 3.05
CA PRO A 170 -4.25 -1.78 4.15
C PRO A 170 -4.26 -0.32 4.63
N ASN A 171 -5.45 0.22 4.88
CA ASN A 171 -5.58 1.47 5.61
C ASN A 171 -5.17 1.23 7.08
N PRO A 172 -4.13 1.92 7.62
CA PRO A 172 -3.65 1.69 8.98
C PRO A 172 -4.66 2.12 10.04
N LEU A 173 -5.62 2.99 9.69
CA LEU A 173 -6.76 3.35 10.52
C LEU A 173 -7.99 2.45 10.28
N THR A 174 -7.84 1.33 9.57
CA THR A 174 -8.89 0.35 9.25
C THR A 174 -10.09 0.92 8.46
N GLY A 175 -10.94 0.03 7.94
CA GLY A 175 -12.22 0.40 7.33
C GLY A 175 -13.41 0.41 8.29
N ALA A 176 -13.18 0.14 9.58
CA ALA A 176 -14.27 -0.07 10.54
C ALA A 176 -14.90 1.24 11.06
N ILE A 177 -14.19 2.36 10.96
CA ILE A 177 -14.61 3.64 11.53
C ILE A 177 -14.43 4.73 10.48
N VAL A 178 -15.49 5.50 10.28
CA VAL A 178 -15.54 6.70 9.46
C VAL A 178 -15.86 7.87 10.39
N GLU A 179 -15.03 8.92 10.39
CA GLU A 179 -15.10 9.97 11.41
C GLU A 179 -14.69 11.36 10.89
N GLY A 180 -15.28 12.38 11.50
CA GLY A 180 -15.01 13.79 11.24
C GLY A 180 -15.89 14.40 10.14
N PRO A 181 -15.92 15.74 10.03
CA PRO A 181 -16.78 16.42 9.07
C PRO A 181 -16.35 16.14 7.63
N VAL A 182 -17.34 15.95 6.76
CA VAL A 182 -17.14 15.94 5.30
C VAL A 182 -16.64 17.32 4.86
N LEU A 183 -15.71 17.34 3.89
CA LEU A 183 -15.15 18.59 3.38
C LEU A 183 -16.20 19.37 2.60
N GLN A 184 -16.50 20.59 3.07
CA GLN A 184 -17.34 21.52 2.33
C GLN A 184 -16.56 22.17 1.18
N PRO A 185 -17.20 22.45 0.03
CA PRO A 185 -16.54 23.01 -1.14
C PRO A 185 -15.73 24.28 -0.88
N GLU A 186 -16.21 25.17 0.00
CA GLU A 186 -15.56 26.43 0.37
C GLU A 186 -14.23 26.25 1.14
N PHE A 187 -13.99 25.07 1.69
CA PHE A 187 -12.75 24.74 2.40
C PHE A 187 -11.79 23.86 1.58
N LYS A 188 -12.07 23.67 0.28
CA LYS A 188 -11.15 22.95 -0.61
C LYS A 188 -9.78 23.62 -0.63
N SER A 189 -8.74 22.81 -0.50
CA SER A 189 -7.35 23.24 -0.51
C SER A 189 -6.50 22.13 -1.12
N PRO A 190 -5.19 22.36 -1.38
CA PRO A 190 -4.31 21.27 -1.81
C PRO A 190 -4.32 20.07 -0.86
N LEU A 191 -4.57 20.26 0.45
CA LEU A 191 -4.65 19.17 1.44
C LEU A 191 -6.09 18.63 1.61
N GLY A 192 -7.05 19.09 0.82
CA GLY A 192 -8.44 18.68 0.90
C GLY A 192 -9.08 18.76 -0.47
N LEU A 193 -8.90 17.70 -1.27
CA LEU A 193 -9.39 17.63 -2.64
C LEU A 193 -10.75 16.92 -2.75
N LEU A 194 -11.01 15.96 -1.86
CA LEU A 194 -12.21 15.11 -1.89
C LEU A 194 -13.20 15.49 -0.80
N SER A 195 -14.49 15.46 -1.16
CA SER A 195 -15.61 15.60 -0.23
C SER A 195 -15.86 14.29 0.53
N ILE A 196 -14.89 13.90 1.36
CA ILE A 196 -14.93 12.73 2.25
C ILE A 196 -14.70 13.15 3.71
N PRO A 197 -15.03 12.32 4.72
CA PRO A 197 -14.71 12.55 6.13
C PRO A 197 -13.20 12.66 6.39
N ILE A 198 -12.80 13.09 7.59
CA ILE A 198 -11.37 13.20 7.95
C ILE A 198 -10.72 11.81 7.96
N ARG A 199 -11.31 10.87 8.71
CA ARG A 199 -10.97 9.45 8.64
C ARG A 199 -11.96 8.81 7.69
N HIS A 200 -11.49 8.46 6.50
CA HIS A 200 -12.36 8.06 5.40
C HIS A 200 -12.69 6.56 5.39
N GLY A 201 -11.95 5.71 6.11
CA GLY A 201 -12.24 4.29 6.24
C GLY A 201 -12.09 3.48 4.94
N MET A 202 -11.33 3.99 3.97
CA MET A 202 -11.12 3.34 2.67
C MET A 202 -9.64 3.09 2.42
N THR A 203 -9.30 2.06 1.66
CA THR A 203 -7.95 1.88 1.10
C THR A 203 -7.71 2.87 -0.05
N MET A 204 -6.47 2.92 -0.55
CA MET A 204 -6.14 3.76 -1.70
C MET A 204 -6.78 3.21 -2.99
N GLY A 205 -6.90 1.89 -3.12
CA GLY A 205 -7.63 1.25 -4.23
C GLY A 205 -9.11 1.61 -4.22
N GLU A 206 -9.77 1.54 -3.06
CA GLU A 206 -11.18 1.95 -2.91
C GLU A 206 -11.36 3.45 -3.20
N LEU A 207 -10.44 4.30 -2.72
CA LEU A 207 -10.43 5.73 -3.02
C LEU A 207 -10.25 6.00 -4.52
N ALA A 208 -9.37 5.28 -5.20
CA ALA A 208 -9.19 5.41 -6.65
C ALA A 208 -10.48 5.06 -7.41
N LEU A 209 -11.19 4.01 -7.01
CA LEU A 209 -12.50 3.67 -7.57
C LEU A 209 -13.55 4.77 -7.28
N TYR A 210 -13.56 5.31 -6.07
CA TYR A 210 -14.45 6.43 -5.69
C TYR A 210 -14.18 7.69 -6.51
N ILE A 211 -12.92 8.00 -6.83
CA ILE A 211 -12.55 9.15 -7.65
C ILE A 211 -12.96 8.97 -9.12
N ASN A 212 -12.94 7.72 -9.61
CA ASN A 212 -13.19 7.39 -11.00
C ASN A 212 -14.69 7.17 -11.34
N GLY A 213 -15.53 6.92 -10.33
CA GLY A 213 -16.98 6.72 -10.47
C GLY A 213 -17.78 8.02 -10.54
#